data_AF-A0A8B3N8T9-F1
#
_entry.id   AF-A0A8B3N8T9-F1
#
_cell.length_a   1.000
_cell.length_b   1.000
_cell.length_c   1.000
_cell.angle_alpha   90.00
_cell.angle_beta   90.00
_cell.angle_gamma   90.00
#
_symmetry.space_group_name_H-M   'P 1'
#
loop_
_entity.id
_entity.type
_entity.pdbx_description
1 polymer ?
#
loop_
_entity_poly.entity_id
_entity_poly.type
_entity_poly.pdbx_seq_one_letter_code
_entity_poly.pdbx_strand_id
1 'polypeptide(L)' 'MTDDMMNLRALVEKTPDSDLLRDMIGFAAERLMELEVGAATGAAYGEKNPLRTAQRN' A
#
# COMPACT_ATOMS: atom_id res chain seq x y z
N MET A 1 -14.61 -20.38 -12.53
CA MET A 1 -15.30 -19.08 -12.35
C MET A 1 -16.18 -19.07 -11.10
N THR A 2 -17.15 -19.99 -10.93
CA THR A 2 -18.02 -20.02 -9.73
C THR A 2 -17.28 -20.53 -8.49
N ASP A 3 -16.47 -21.58 -8.63
CA ASP A 3 -15.72 -22.16 -7.52
C ASP A 3 -14.58 -21.24 -7.04
N ASP A 4 -13.92 -20.55 -7.96
CA ASP A 4 -12.87 -19.56 -7.62
C ASP A 4 -13.47 -18.38 -6.83
N MET A 5 -14.65 -17.92 -7.23
CA MET A 5 -15.37 -16.85 -6.53
C MET A 5 -15.86 -17.28 -5.15
N MET A 6 -16.31 -18.53 -5.00
CA MET A 6 -16.73 -19.11 -3.72
C MET A 6 -15.54 -19.33 -2.78
N ASN A 7 -14.41 -19.83 -3.29
CA ASN A 7 -13.19 -20.01 -2.50
C ASN A 7 -12.61 -18.67 -2.05
N LEU A 8 -12.61 -17.66 -2.92
CA LEU A 8 -12.18 -16.32 -2.55
C LEU A 8 -13.05 -15.73 -1.45
N ARG A 9 -14.38 -15.87 -1.54
CA ARG A 9 -15.32 -15.43 -0.51
C ARG A 9 -15.14 -16.16 0.82
N ALA A 10 -14.95 -17.48 0.78
CA ALA A 10 -14.71 -18.28 1.98
C ALA A 10 -13.39 -17.94 2.67
N LEU A 11 -12.37 -17.53 1.91
CA LEU A 11 -11.09 -17.07 2.45
C LEU A 11 -11.21 -15.66 3.07
N VAL A 12 -11.95 -14.77 2.40
CA VAL A 12 -12.24 -13.42 2.91
C VAL A 12 -13.06 -13.47 4.19
N GLU A 13 -14.11 -14.29 4.27
CA GLU A 13 -14.96 -14.43 5.48
C GLU A 13 -14.25 -15.07 6.69
N LYS A 14 -13.19 -15.85 6.48
CA LYS A 14 -12.44 -16.53 7.57
C LYS A 14 -11.28 -15.72 8.12
N THR A 15 -10.79 -14.74 7.36
CA THR A 15 -9.67 -13.90 7.79
C THR A 15 -10.25 -12.83 8.72
N PRO A 16 -9.65 -12.52 9.89
CA PRO A 16 -10.16 -11.41 10.71
C PRO A 16 -10.13 -10.15 9.85
N ASP A 17 -11.32 -9.66 9.46
CA ASP A 17 -11.57 -8.59 8.50
C ASP A 17 -10.60 -7.40 8.66
N SER A 18 -10.21 -7.12 9.90
CA SER A 18 -9.28 -6.05 10.24
C SER A 18 -7.88 -6.18 9.64
N ASP A 19 -7.34 -7.40 9.51
CA ASP A 19 -5.97 -7.59 9.01
C ASP A 19 -5.93 -7.46 7.49
N LEU A 20 -6.91 -8.05 6.79
CA LEU A 20 -7.07 -7.86 5.35
C LEU A 20 -7.37 -6.40 5.00
N LEU A 21 -8.22 -5.72 5.79
CA LEU A 21 -8.48 -4.29 5.60
C LEU A 21 -7.23 -3.44 5.86
N ARG A 22 -6.40 -3.78 6.85
CA ARG A 22 -5.11 -3.10 7.09
C ARG A 22 -4.17 -3.26 5.90
N ASP A 23 -4.08 -4.46 5.34
CA ASP A 23 -3.23 -4.73 4.17
C ASP A 23 -3.74 -3.97 2.93
N MET A 24 -5.06 -3.95 2.69
CA MET A 24 -5.66 -3.17 1.60
C MET A 24 -5.43 -1.67 1.76
N ILE A 25 -5.51 -1.15 2.99
CA ILE A 25 -5.22 0.26 3.28
C ILE A 25 -3.74 0.56 3.09
N GLY A 26 -2.84 -0.33 3.53
CA GLY A 26 -1.40 -0.19 3.33
C GLY A 26 -1.04 -0.14 1.85
N PHE A 27 -1.57 -1.07 1.06
CA PHE A 27 -1.39 -1.10 -0.38
C PHE A 27 -1.91 0.17 -1.06
N ALA A 28 -3.12 0.63 -0.71
CA ALA A 28 -3.68 1.86 -1.26
C ALA A 28 -2.84 3.09 -0.89
N ALA A 29 -2.34 3.16 0.34
CA ALA A 29 -1.51 4.26 0.82
C ALA A 29 -0.17 4.36 0.06
N GLU A 30 0.48 3.22 -0.23
CA GLU A 30 1.70 3.18 -1.04
C GLU A 30 1.45 3.73 -2.45
N ARG A 31 0.36 3.29 -3.10
CA ARG A 31 0.00 3.73 -4.45
C ARG A 31 -0.37 5.21 -4.50
N LEU A 32 -1.03 5.73 -3.47
CA LEU A 32 -1.33 7.16 -3.34
C LEU A 32 -0.06 8.00 -3.12
N MET A 33 0.89 7.50 -2.32
CA MET A 33 2.20 8.15 -2.17
C MET A 33 2.96 8.22 -3.50
N GLU A 34 2.93 7.15 -4.31
CA GLU A 34 3.56 7.17 -5.63
C GLU A 34 2.91 8.19 -6.58
N LEU A 35 1.58 8.26 -6.60
CA LEU A 35 0.83 9.10 -7.54
C LEU A 35 0.95 10.61 -7.24
N GLU A 36 0.93 11.01 -5.98
CA GLU A 36 0.93 12.43 -5.61
C GLU A 36 2.23 12.88 -4.92
N VAL A 37 2.67 12.16 -3.90
CA VAL A 37 3.79 12.60 -3.04
C VAL A 37 5.13 12.46 -3.77
N GLY A 38 5.35 11.37 -4.49
CA GLY A 38 6.55 11.19 -5.30
C GLY A 38 6.70 12.27 -6.38
N ALA A 39 5.59 12.59 -7.05
CA ALA A 39 5.55 13.66 -8.05
C ALA A 39 5.78 15.05 -7.44
N ALA A 40 5.13 15.35 -6.31
CA ALA A 40 5.25 16.65 -5.64
C ALA A 40 6.64 16.88 -5.01
N THR A 41 7.28 15.82 -4.52
CA THR A 41 8.58 15.90 -3.83
C THR A 41 9.76 15.62 -4.75
N GLY A 42 9.53 15.06 -5.94
CA GLY A 42 10.55 14.71 -6.92
C GLY A 42 11.49 13.59 -6.45
N ALA A 43 11.06 12.77 -5.49
CA ALA A 43 11.85 11.68 -4.93
C ALA A 43 10.97 10.46 -4.62
N ALA A 44 11.50 9.26 -4.84
CA ALA A 44 10.81 8.01 -4.55
C ALA A 44 10.78 7.71 -3.03
N TYR A 45 9.88 6.80 -2.63
CA TYR A 45 9.84 6.31 -1.26
C TYR A 45 11.18 5.67 -0.85
N GLY A 46 11.74 6.08 0.28
CA GLY A 46 13.02 5.58 0.78
C GLY A 46 14.26 6.08 0.04
N GLU A 47 14.12 6.96 -0.95
CA GLU A 47 15.24 7.51 -1.72
C GLU A 47 16.15 8.38 -0.82
N LYS A 48 17.40 7.95 -0.68
CA LYS A 48 18.44 8.69 0.03
C LYS A 48 19.25 9.52 -0.95
N ASN A 49 19.18 10.84 -0.82
CA ASN A 49 19.98 11.77 -1.61
C ASN A 49 20.73 12.73 -0.66
N PRO A 50 22.08 12.76 -0.68
CA PRO A 50 22.90 13.62 0.18
C PRO A 50 22.62 15.12 0.04
N LEU A 51 22.02 15.54 -1.08
CA LEU A 51 21.68 16.93 -1.37
C LEU A 51 20.34 17.36 -0.75
N ARG A 52 19.54 16.43 -0.18
CA ARG A 52 18.26 16.77 0.44
C ARG A 52 18.47 17.42 1.81
N THR A 53 17.86 18.59 1.98
CA THR A 53 17.88 19.39 3.22
C THR A 53 17.02 18.80 4.35
N ALA A 54 15.98 18.04 4.01
CA ALA A 54 15.14 17.35 4.98
C ALA A 54 15.29 15.83 4.81
N GLN A 55 15.87 15.19 5.83
CA GLN A 55 15.88 13.74 6.01
C GLN A 55 15.35 13.45 7.42
N ARG A 56 14.45 12.46 7.56
CA ARG A 56 14.13 11.86 8.87
C ARG A 56 14.80 10.49 8.90
N ASN A 57 15.50 10.24 10.01
CA ASN A 57 16.33 9.04 10.28
C ASN A 57 15.70 7.73 9.81
#